data_AF-A0A8I1N3U9-F1
#
_entry.id   AF-A0A8I1N3U9-F1
#
_cell.length_a   1.000
_cell.length_b   1.000
_cell.length_c   1.000
_cell.angle_alpha   90.00
_cell.angle_beta   90.00
_cell.angle_gamma   90.00
#
_symmetry.space_group_name_H-M   'P 1'
#
loop_
_entity.id
_entity.type
_entity.pdbx_description
1 polymer ?
#
loop_
_entity_poly.entity_id
_entity_poly.type
_entity_poly.pdbx_seq_one_letter_code
_entity_poly.pdbx_strand_id
1 'polypeptide(L)'
;MDSNKNGVIAKPERVALAQGTTGLTIGKASTTPGDITSTWLFFGNPGTDYLTSAVTGGTATGLNMSGWTVTWNGIPTIPMGSGAWGTGYTSGLANFSWDGNYGSTYTLDYHATVPVGDVSGFGGVQYALHLQGTVQAAPVPEASTYGMMLAGLGLVGFAVRRRKLV
;
A
#
# COMPACT_ATOMS: atom_id res chain seq x y z
N MET A 1 4.53 17.07 -5.28
CA MET A 1 4.68 17.09 -6.76
C MET A 1 5.61 18.22 -7.12
N ASP A 2 6.61 18.01 -7.99
CA ASP A 2 7.57 19.03 -8.42
C ASP A 2 6.87 20.04 -9.35
N SER A 3 6.20 21.01 -8.74
CA SER A 3 5.25 21.88 -9.43
C SER A 3 5.96 22.96 -10.23
N ASN A 4 7.20 23.27 -9.86
CA ASN A 4 8.05 24.22 -10.57
C ASN A 4 9.07 23.55 -11.52
N LYS A 5 9.14 22.20 -11.54
CA LYS A 5 9.99 21.39 -12.43
C LYS A 5 11.49 21.60 -12.21
N ASN A 6 11.93 21.85 -10.98
CA ASN A 6 13.34 22.05 -10.66
C ASN A 6 14.08 20.76 -10.22
N GLY A 7 13.37 19.61 -10.21
CA GLY A 7 13.91 18.32 -9.80
C GLY A 7 13.97 18.09 -8.29
N VAL A 8 13.35 18.97 -7.48
CA VAL A 8 13.37 18.93 -6.01
C VAL A 8 11.98 19.15 -5.45
N ILE A 9 11.53 18.27 -4.54
CA ILE A 9 10.26 18.45 -3.82
C ILE A 9 10.48 19.32 -2.57
N ALA A 10 10.33 20.64 -2.74
CA ALA A 10 10.46 21.60 -1.66
C ALA A 10 9.25 21.56 -0.70
N LYS A 11 9.38 22.14 0.50
CA LYS A 11 8.28 22.17 1.49
C LYS A 11 6.95 22.71 0.94
N PRO A 12 6.90 23.78 0.12
CA PRO A 12 5.64 24.29 -0.44
C PRO A 12 4.95 23.33 -1.42
N GLU A 13 5.67 22.33 -1.91
CA GLU A 13 5.21 21.38 -2.94
C GLU A 13 4.74 20.05 -2.34
N ARG A 14 4.75 19.96 -1.01
CA ARG A 14 4.33 18.79 -0.25
C ARG A 14 2.88 18.94 0.16
N VAL A 15 2.15 17.84 0.03
CA VAL A 15 0.79 17.69 0.54
C VAL A 15 0.86 16.70 1.69
N ALA A 16 0.31 17.08 2.84
CA ALA A 16 0.19 16.17 3.96
C ALA A 16 -0.88 15.12 3.64
N LEU A 17 -0.55 13.85 3.89
CA LEU A 17 -1.47 12.73 3.72
C LEU A 17 -1.87 12.23 5.10
N ALA A 18 -3.15 11.89 5.25
CA ALA A 18 -3.63 11.10 6.37
C ALA A 18 -4.08 9.73 5.86
N GLN A 19 -4.07 8.74 6.75
CA GLN A 19 -4.49 7.39 6.41
C GLN A 19 -5.95 7.39 5.98
N GLY A 20 -6.26 6.60 4.94
CA GLY A 20 -7.62 6.30 4.53
C GLY A 20 -8.29 5.30 5.48
N THR A 21 -9.39 4.71 5.03
CA THR A 21 -10.16 3.77 5.86
C THR A 21 -9.39 2.51 6.25
N THR A 22 -8.49 2.03 5.38
CA THR A 22 -7.76 0.76 5.56
C THR A 22 -6.25 0.96 5.64
N GLY A 23 -5.69 1.92 4.90
CA GLY A 23 -4.26 2.04 4.64
C GLY A 23 -3.75 1.06 3.57
N LEU A 24 -2.43 0.91 3.51
CA LEU A 24 -1.76 -0.01 2.57
C LEU A 24 -1.78 -1.44 3.12
N THR A 25 -2.33 -2.38 2.36
CA THR A 25 -2.28 -3.82 2.71
C THR A 25 -1.45 -4.58 1.68
N ILE A 26 -0.38 -5.23 2.12
CA ILE A 26 0.46 -6.08 1.25
C ILE A 26 -0.32 -7.36 0.89
N GLY A 27 -0.24 -7.78 -0.37
CA GLY A 27 -0.90 -8.97 -0.90
C GLY A 27 -2.36 -8.78 -1.30
N LYS A 28 -2.92 -7.58 -1.11
CA LYS A 28 -4.30 -7.24 -1.49
C LYS A 28 -4.32 -5.98 -2.34
N ALA A 29 -5.12 -5.97 -3.40
CA ALA A 29 -5.41 -4.74 -4.13
C ALA A 29 -6.37 -3.88 -3.31
N SER A 30 -5.99 -2.62 -3.08
CA SER A 30 -6.83 -1.62 -2.40
C SER A 30 -7.44 -0.72 -3.47
N THR A 31 -8.51 -1.21 -4.12
CA THR A 31 -9.04 -0.63 -5.36
C THR A 31 -10.01 0.53 -5.14
N THR A 32 -10.46 0.77 -3.90
CA THR A 32 -11.42 1.84 -3.63
C THR A 32 -10.69 3.15 -3.35
N PRO A 33 -11.01 4.24 -4.09
CA PRO A 33 -10.54 5.58 -3.75
C PRO A 33 -10.87 5.92 -2.29
N GLY A 34 -9.86 6.34 -1.51
CA GLY A 34 -10.02 6.65 -0.08
C GLY A 34 -9.65 5.50 0.87
N ASP A 35 -9.38 4.30 0.37
CA ASP A 35 -8.98 3.18 1.22
C ASP A 35 -7.57 3.38 1.78
N ILE A 36 -6.62 3.84 0.96
CA ILE A 36 -5.20 3.96 1.35
C ILE A 36 -4.94 5.28 2.05
N THR A 37 -5.31 6.39 1.42
CA THR A 37 -5.18 7.76 1.95
C THR A 37 -6.55 8.39 2.05
N SER A 38 -6.78 9.21 3.09
CA SER A 38 -7.95 10.08 3.14
C SER A 38 -7.85 11.13 2.02
N THR A 39 -8.99 11.70 1.62
CA THR A 39 -8.99 12.81 0.65
C THR A 39 -8.02 13.91 1.06
N TRP A 40 -7.08 14.19 0.17
CA TRP A 40 -6.11 15.27 0.31
C TRP A 40 -6.44 16.38 -0.69
N LEU A 41 -5.89 17.58 -0.46
CA LEU A 41 -6.09 18.73 -1.33
C LEU A 41 -4.76 19.15 -1.97
N PHE A 42 -4.79 19.33 -3.29
CA PHE A 42 -3.69 19.91 -4.03
C PHE A 42 -4.21 21.02 -4.92
N PHE A 43 -3.68 22.24 -4.76
CA PHE A 43 -4.25 23.48 -5.31
C PHE A 43 -5.75 23.65 -5.05
N GLY A 44 -6.22 23.21 -3.87
CA GLY A 44 -7.63 23.27 -3.47
C GLY A 44 -8.54 22.20 -4.08
N ASN A 45 -8.04 21.40 -5.03
CA ASN A 45 -8.80 20.32 -5.64
C ASN A 45 -8.59 19.00 -4.88
N PRO A 46 -9.65 18.19 -4.71
CA PRO A 46 -9.56 16.92 -4.00
C PRO A 46 -8.83 15.87 -4.82
N GLY A 47 -8.08 15.02 -4.12
CA GLY A 47 -7.53 13.79 -4.66
C GLY A 47 -7.47 12.68 -3.61
N THR A 48 -7.33 11.45 -4.09
CA THR A 48 -7.14 10.24 -3.27
C THR A 48 -6.19 9.29 -4.00
N ASP A 49 -5.65 8.33 -3.26
CA ASP A 49 -4.78 7.29 -3.82
C ASP A 49 -5.42 5.90 -3.67
N TYR A 50 -5.21 5.05 -4.67
CA TYR A 50 -5.66 3.66 -4.68
C TYR A 50 -4.70 2.78 -5.50
N LEU A 51 -4.93 1.48 -5.46
CA LEU A 51 -4.13 0.46 -6.14
C LEU A 51 -4.98 -0.33 -7.13
N THR A 52 -4.57 -0.37 -8.39
CA THR A 52 -5.19 -1.21 -9.43
C THR A 52 -4.67 -2.65 -9.41
N SER A 53 -3.63 -2.94 -8.64
CA SER A 53 -3.02 -4.26 -8.48
C SER A 53 -2.53 -4.45 -7.04
N ALA A 54 -2.48 -5.69 -6.57
CA ALA A 54 -1.99 -6.00 -5.22
C ALA A 54 -0.52 -5.61 -5.07
N VAL A 55 -0.17 -5.03 -3.93
CA VAL A 55 1.23 -4.76 -3.59
C VAL A 55 1.91 -6.06 -3.20
N THR A 56 3.09 -6.31 -3.76
CA THR A 56 3.90 -7.51 -3.49
C THR A 56 5.33 -7.11 -3.12
N GLY A 57 6.11 -8.03 -2.55
CA GLY A 57 7.51 -7.80 -2.20
C GLY A 57 7.71 -7.63 -0.69
N GLY A 58 8.78 -6.96 -0.29
CA GLY A 58 9.14 -6.76 1.11
C GLY A 58 10.41 -5.93 1.27
N THR A 59 11.02 -5.97 2.45
CA THR A 59 12.19 -5.14 2.79
C THR A 59 13.44 -5.49 1.95
N ALA A 60 13.56 -6.73 1.47
CA ALA A 60 14.72 -7.17 0.70
C ALA A 60 14.72 -6.66 -0.75
N THR A 61 13.54 -6.51 -1.35
CA THR A 61 13.37 -6.21 -2.78
C THR A 61 12.60 -4.91 -3.04
N GLY A 62 12.15 -4.21 -1.99
CA GLY A 62 11.14 -3.16 -2.10
C GLY A 62 9.72 -3.71 -2.28
N LEU A 63 8.74 -2.80 -2.26
CA LEU A 63 7.34 -3.10 -2.54
C LEU A 63 6.99 -2.72 -3.98
N ASN A 64 6.49 -3.68 -4.75
CA ASN A 64 5.94 -3.44 -6.07
C ASN A 64 4.62 -2.66 -5.93
N MET A 65 4.65 -1.41 -6.35
CA MET A 65 3.54 -0.46 -6.39
C MET A 65 3.26 0.01 -7.83
N SER A 66 3.56 -0.82 -8.83
CA SER A 66 3.26 -0.51 -10.25
C SER A 66 1.76 -0.24 -10.52
N GLY A 67 0.86 -0.68 -9.63
CA GLY A 67 -0.56 -0.36 -9.68
C GLY A 67 -0.96 0.95 -8.97
N TRP A 68 -0.02 1.73 -8.43
CA TRP A 68 -0.29 2.99 -7.71
C TRP A 68 -0.99 3.98 -8.64
N THR A 69 -2.15 4.48 -8.20
CA THR A 69 -3.02 5.33 -9.02
C THR A 69 -3.58 6.46 -8.19
N VAL A 70 -3.61 7.65 -8.79
CA VAL A 70 -4.12 8.88 -8.18
C VAL A 70 -5.45 9.25 -8.84
N THR A 71 -6.41 9.71 -8.04
CA THR A 71 -7.53 10.53 -8.52
C THR A 71 -7.26 11.98 -8.13
N TRP A 72 -7.59 12.93 -8.99
CA TRP A 72 -7.46 14.35 -8.67
C TRP A 72 -8.36 15.21 -9.54
N ASN A 73 -9.04 16.20 -8.95
CA ASN A 73 -9.87 17.18 -9.67
C ASN A 73 -10.89 16.54 -10.64
N GLY A 74 -11.56 15.48 -10.19
CA GLY A 74 -12.53 14.74 -11.01
C GLY A 74 -11.93 13.80 -12.06
N ILE A 75 -10.59 13.76 -12.21
CA ILE A 75 -9.90 12.79 -13.06
C ILE A 75 -9.85 11.45 -12.32
N PRO A 76 -10.48 10.38 -12.86
CA PRO A 76 -10.67 9.14 -12.12
C PRO A 76 -9.41 8.27 -12.08
N THR A 77 -8.43 8.50 -12.95
CA THR A 77 -7.27 7.62 -13.08
C THR A 77 -6.08 8.40 -13.63
N ILE A 78 -5.08 8.60 -12.78
CA ILE A 78 -3.74 9.05 -13.16
C ILE A 78 -2.77 7.92 -12.78
N PRO A 79 -2.32 7.09 -13.74
CA PRO A 79 -1.52 5.91 -13.45
C PRO A 79 -0.10 6.31 -13.09
N MET A 80 0.27 6.11 -11.83
CA MET A 80 1.54 6.52 -11.24
C MET A 80 2.49 5.31 -11.06
N GLY A 81 2.37 4.31 -11.95
CA GLY A 81 3.16 3.07 -11.89
C GLY A 81 4.56 3.15 -12.52
N SER A 82 4.94 4.29 -13.10
CA SER A 82 6.16 4.41 -13.91
C SER A 82 6.80 5.80 -13.81
N GLY A 83 7.96 5.97 -14.46
CA GLY A 83 8.67 7.25 -14.50
C GLY A 83 9.37 7.56 -13.18
N ALA A 84 9.96 6.56 -12.54
CA ALA A 84 10.82 6.79 -11.38
C ALA A 84 11.96 7.75 -11.74
N TRP A 85 12.33 8.58 -10.77
CA TRP A 85 13.32 9.64 -10.92
C TRP A 85 14.15 9.73 -9.63
N GLY A 86 15.39 10.22 -9.76
CA GLY A 86 16.36 10.26 -8.66
C GLY A 86 17.10 8.94 -8.45
N THR A 87 18.28 9.01 -7.85
CA THR A 87 19.13 7.84 -7.58
C THR A 87 18.47 6.93 -6.55
N GLY A 88 18.48 5.62 -6.81
CA GLY A 88 17.95 4.61 -5.89
C GLY A 88 16.44 4.34 -6.02
N TYR A 89 15.78 4.88 -7.06
CA TYR A 89 14.37 4.60 -7.36
C TYR A 89 14.24 3.80 -8.66
N THR A 90 13.31 2.85 -8.67
CA THR A 90 12.98 2.02 -9.85
C THR A 90 11.49 2.15 -10.15
N SER A 91 11.12 2.20 -11.44
CA SER A 91 9.73 2.37 -11.84
C SER A 91 8.84 1.27 -11.27
N GLY A 92 7.75 1.66 -10.60
CA GLY A 92 6.82 0.74 -9.98
C GLY A 92 7.32 0.08 -8.69
N LEU A 93 8.49 0.46 -8.17
CA LEU A 93 9.05 -0.11 -6.95
C LEU A 93 9.28 0.97 -5.88
N ALA A 94 8.69 0.76 -4.71
CA ALA A 94 8.89 1.59 -3.53
C ALA A 94 10.00 1.05 -2.64
N ASN A 95 10.82 1.96 -2.13
CA ASN A 95 11.85 1.67 -1.15
C ASN A 95 11.18 1.52 0.22
N PHE A 96 11.11 0.29 0.71
CA PHE A 96 10.42 -0.05 1.95
C PHE A 96 11.42 -0.43 3.03
N SER A 97 11.40 0.30 4.15
CA SER A 97 12.24 0.08 5.31
C SER A 97 11.38 -0.24 6.53
N TRP A 98 11.63 -1.40 7.12
CA TRP A 98 10.97 -1.89 8.33
C TRP A 98 11.90 -2.91 9.00
N ASP A 99 11.90 -2.96 10.33
CA ASP A 99 12.80 -3.81 11.13
C ASP A 99 12.34 -5.27 11.23
N GLY A 100 11.17 -5.61 10.68
CA GLY A 100 10.57 -6.95 10.77
C GLY A 100 9.71 -7.18 12.00
N ASN A 101 9.60 -6.20 12.90
CA ASN A 101 8.80 -6.32 14.12
C ASN A 101 7.44 -5.65 13.94
N TYR A 102 6.35 -6.41 14.10
CA TYR A 102 5.01 -5.84 14.06
C TYR A 102 4.82 -4.82 15.20
N GLY A 103 4.14 -3.72 14.89
CA GLY A 103 4.02 -2.56 15.77
C GLY A 103 5.15 -1.54 15.64
N SER A 104 6.30 -1.92 15.08
CA SER A 104 7.37 -0.97 14.76
C SER A 104 7.01 -0.07 13.58
N THR A 105 7.70 1.06 13.53
CA THR A 105 7.54 2.03 12.45
C THR A 105 8.15 1.54 11.14
N TYR A 106 7.53 1.91 10.02
CA TYR A 106 8.12 1.77 8.70
C TYR A 106 8.29 3.13 8.02
N THR A 107 9.17 3.17 7.03
CA THR A 107 9.16 4.20 5.99
C THR A 107 9.01 3.56 4.62
N LEU A 108 8.26 4.23 3.75
CA LEU A 108 8.07 3.84 2.37
C LEU A 108 8.21 5.07 1.49
N ASP A 109 9.20 5.05 0.61
CA ASP A 109 9.49 6.11 -0.34
C ASP A 109 9.27 5.62 -1.77
N TYR A 110 8.45 6.33 -2.53
CA TYR A 110 8.08 5.96 -3.90
C TYR A 110 8.10 7.17 -4.83
N HIS A 111 8.77 7.01 -5.97
CA HIS A 111 8.90 8.06 -6.97
C HIS A 111 8.28 7.62 -8.30
N ALA A 112 7.50 8.51 -8.88
CA ALA A 112 6.86 8.32 -10.19
C ALA A 112 6.82 9.64 -10.95
N THR A 113 6.40 9.60 -12.20
CA THR A 113 6.14 10.79 -13.00
C THR A 113 4.75 10.69 -13.60
N VAL A 114 3.98 11.79 -13.56
CA VAL A 114 2.67 11.86 -14.21
C VAL A 114 2.85 11.52 -15.70
N PRO A 115 2.04 10.62 -16.28
CA PRO A 115 2.17 10.25 -17.69
C PRO A 115 2.17 11.47 -18.61
N VAL A 116 3.05 11.47 -19.61
CA VAL A 116 3.09 12.53 -20.61
C VAL A 116 1.76 12.55 -21.36
N GLY A 117 1.16 13.72 -21.51
CA GLY A 117 -0.15 13.89 -22.16
C GLY A 117 -1.36 13.60 -21.26
N ASP A 118 -1.16 13.35 -19.97
CA ASP A 118 -2.26 13.18 -19.02
C ASP A 118 -3.16 14.44 -18.95
N VAL A 119 -4.47 14.22 -18.87
CA VAL A 119 -5.50 15.28 -18.92
C VAL A 119 -5.52 16.19 -17.69
N SER A 120 -4.77 15.87 -16.62
CA SER A 120 -4.57 16.75 -15.47
C SER A 120 -3.80 18.02 -15.78
N GLY A 121 -3.12 18.09 -16.92
CA GLY A 121 -2.21 19.18 -17.26
C GLY A 121 -0.84 19.09 -16.58
N PHE A 122 -0.61 18.04 -15.78
CA PHE A 122 0.67 17.80 -15.10
C PHE A 122 1.55 16.76 -15.80
N GLY A 123 1.30 16.41 -17.07
CA GLY A 123 2.11 15.43 -17.78
C GLY A 123 3.62 15.72 -17.71
N GLY A 124 4.40 14.72 -17.30
CA GLY A 124 5.85 14.84 -17.08
C GLY A 124 6.27 15.46 -15.75
N VAL A 125 5.33 15.83 -14.86
CA VAL A 125 5.65 16.34 -13.51
C VAL A 125 6.05 15.20 -12.59
N GLN A 126 7.15 15.41 -11.88
CA GLN A 126 7.67 14.44 -10.91
C GLN A 126 6.81 14.38 -9.65
N TYR A 127 6.56 13.16 -9.20
CA TYR A 127 5.79 12.82 -8.02
C TYR A 127 6.67 12.03 -7.04
N ALA A 128 6.61 12.40 -5.77
CA ALA A 128 7.20 11.65 -4.67
C ALA A 128 6.13 11.40 -3.62
N LEU A 129 6.09 10.17 -3.13
CA LEU A 129 5.27 9.70 -2.03
C LEU A 129 6.18 9.25 -0.91
N HIS A 130 5.90 9.76 0.29
CA HIS A 130 6.51 9.30 1.52
C HIS A 130 5.39 8.85 2.46
N LEU A 131 5.38 7.57 2.81
CA LEU A 131 4.47 7.01 3.81
C LEU A 131 5.28 6.55 5.01
N GLN A 132 4.74 6.82 6.20
CA GLN A 132 5.25 6.33 7.46
C GLN A 132 4.07 5.97 8.36
N GLY A 133 4.29 4.99 9.24
CA GLY A 133 3.27 4.48 10.14
C GLY A 133 3.80 3.25 10.85
N THR A 134 2.91 2.41 11.39
CA THR A 134 3.29 1.14 12.01
C THR A 134 2.84 -0.04 11.16
N VAL A 135 3.65 -1.10 11.09
CA VAL A 135 3.28 -2.33 10.39
C VAL A 135 2.45 -3.20 11.32
N GLN A 136 1.24 -3.56 10.91
CA GLN A 136 0.35 -4.44 11.66
C GLN A 136 0.25 -5.80 10.97
N ALA A 137 0.13 -6.86 11.77
CA ALA A 137 -0.16 -8.18 11.23
C ALA A 137 -1.59 -8.19 10.67
N ALA A 138 -1.78 -8.74 9.46
CA ALA A 138 -3.12 -8.96 8.93
C ALA A 138 -3.84 -10.01 9.81
N PRO A 139 -5.12 -9.82 10.16
CA PRO A 139 -5.90 -10.85 10.83
C PRO A 139 -5.94 -12.10 9.94
N VAL A 140 -5.32 -13.20 10.37
CA VAL A 140 -5.36 -14.47 9.64
C VAL A 140 -6.67 -15.18 10.01
N PRO A 141 -7.56 -15.52 9.06
CA PRO A 141 -8.77 -16.27 9.37
C PRO A 141 -8.44 -17.69 9.83
N GLU A 142 -8.79 -18.02 11.07
CA GLU A 142 -8.41 -19.24 11.81
C GLU A 142 -9.19 -20.51 11.38
N ALA A 143 -9.75 -20.56 10.17
CA ALA A 143 -10.61 -21.66 9.74
C ALA A 143 -9.92 -23.04 9.85
N SER A 144 -8.59 -23.09 9.67
CA SER A 144 -7.76 -24.28 9.87
C SER A 144 -7.46 -24.58 11.35
N THR A 145 -7.35 -23.58 12.23
CA THR A 145 -7.12 -23.78 13.68
C THR A 145 -8.32 -24.43 14.34
N TYR A 146 -9.53 -23.94 14.07
CA TYR A 146 -10.76 -24.53 14.60
C TYR A 146 -11.01 -25.93 14.03
N GLY A 147 -10.76 -26.13 12.73
CA GLY A 147 -10.86 -27.44 12.10
C GLY A 147 -9.91 -28.47 12.70
N MET A 148 -8.64 -28.10 12.94
CA MET A 148 -7.63 -28.98 13.54
C MET A 148 -7.88 -29.22 15.04
N MET A 149 -8.37 -28.21 15.77
CA MET A 149 -8.76 -28.36 17.17
C MET A 149 -9.96 -29.30 17.31
N LEU A 150 -11.00 -29.15 16.46
CA LEU A 150 -12.16 -30.04 16.46
C LEU A 150 -11.82 -31.45 15.98
N ALA A 151 -10.95 -31.58 14.97
CA ALA A 151 -10.45 -32.88 14.53
C ALA A 151 -9.63 -33.58 15.64
N GLY A 152 -8.76 -32.82 16.33
CA GLY A 152 -7.98 -33.33 17.46
C GLY A 152 -8.86 -33.74 18.65
N LEU A 153 -9.83 -32.91 19.02
CA LEU A 153 -10.79 -33.22 20.08
C LEU A 153 -11.70 -34.41 19.70
N GLY A 154 -12.10 -34.50 18.43
CA GLY A 154 -12.84 -35.64 17.91
C GLY A 154 -12.05 -36.95 18.00
N LEU A 155 -10.75 -36.91 17.67
CA LEU A 155 -9.86 -38.08 17.77
C LEU A 155 -9.65 -38.51 19.23
N VAL A 156 -9.42 -37.56 20.14
CA VAL A 156 -9.27 -37.83 21.57
C VAL A 156 -10.57 -38.39 22.17
N GLY A 157 -11.72 -37.80 21.84
CA GLY A 157 -13.03 -38.31 22.26
C GLY A 157 -13.28 -39.74 21.78
N PHE A 158 -12.91 -40.06 20.54
CA PHE A 158 -13.00 -41.42 20.00
C PHE A 158 -12.06 -42.41 20.71
N ALA A 159 -10.82 -42.01 20.99
CA ALA A 159 -9.85 -42.83 21.72
C ALA A 159 -10.31 -43.15 23.16
N VAL A 160 -10.90 -42.18 23.86
CA VAL A 160 -11.47 -42.38 25.20
C VAL A 160 -12.69 -43.32 25.16
N ARG A 161 -13.55 -43.20 24.14
CA ARG A 161 -14.70 -44.11 23.95
C ARG A 161 -14.26 -45.56 23.78
N ARG A 162 -13.16 -45.82 23.07
CA ARG A 162 -12.62 -47.18 22.89
C ARG A 162 -12.15 -47.82 24.19
N ARG A 163 -11.66 -47.05 25.17
CA ARG A 163 -11.23 -47.59 26.47
C ARG A 163 -12.38 -48.03 27.40
N LYS A 164 -13.60 -47.54 27.18
CA LYS A 164 -14.79 -47.94 27.98
C LYS A 164 -15.51 -49.19 27.43
N LEU A 165 -15.17 -49.64 26.23
CA LEU A 165 -15.79 -50.78 25.56
C LEU A 165 -14.95 -52.06 25.62
N VAL A 166 -13.87 -52.05 26.43
CA VAL A 166 -13.02 -53.20 26.75
C VAL A 166 -13.08 -53.42 28.25
#